data_AF-A0A354WT04-F1
#
_entry.id   AF-A0A354WT04-F1
#
_cell.length_a   1.000
_cell.length_b   1.000
_cell.length_c   1.000
_cell.angle_alpha   90.00
_cell.angle_beta   90.00
_cell.angle_gamma   90.00
#
_symmetry.space_group_name_H-M   'P 1'
#
loop_
_entity.id
_entity.type
_entity.pdbx_description
1 polymer ?
#
loop_
_entity_poly.entity_id
_entity_poly.type
_entity_poly.pdbx_seq_one_letter_code
_entity_poly.pdbx_strand_id
1 'polypeptide(L)' 'MKSVMWEKLEPMLKEIWDDHDFILGVKLHLPTEENKKEMLHAIKAGWVTNPDEAVEYSMAIYQDDPFEE' A
#
# COMPACT_ATOMS: atom_id res chain seq x y z
N MET A 1 -3.75 17.50 5.44
CA MET A 1 -3.43 17.46 3.99
C MET A 1 -3.64 16.04 3.52
N LYS A 2 -4.29 15.83 2.36
CA LYS A 2 -4.34 14.50 1.76
C LYS A 2 -2.94 14.18 1.21
N SER A 3 -2.49 12.93 1.41
CA SER A 3 -1.23 12.42 0.88
C SER A 3 -1.30 12.35 -0.65
N VAL A 4 -0.32 12.95 -1.34
CA VAL A 4 -0.26 12.97 -2.81
C VAL A 4 -0.04 11.55 -3.36
N MET A 5 0.70 10.70 -2.64
CA MET A 5 0.91 9.31 -3.08
C MET A 5 -0.32 8.44 -2.83
N TRP A 6 -1.07 8.67 -1.76
CA TRP A 6 -2.31 7.94 -1.50
C TRP A 6 -3.34 8.13 -2.62
N GLU A 7 -3.48 9.36 -3.13
CA GLU A 7 -4.40 9.65 -4.24
C GLU A 7 -4.06 8.89 -5.54
N LYS A 8 -2.81 8.45 -5.70
CA LYS A 8 -2.37 7.62 -6.83
C LYS A 8 -2.47 6.13 -6.56
N LEU A 9 -2.27 5.72 -5.30
CA LEU A 9 -2.26 4.31 -4.89
C LEU A 9 -3.67 3.75 -4.72
N GLU A 10 -4.58 4.52 -4.11
CA GLU A 10 -5.94 4.07 -3.82
C GLU A 10 -6.69 3.56 -5.06
N PRO A 11 -6.68 4.23 -6.23
CA PRO A 11 -7.32 3.71 -7.43
C PRO A 11 -6.76 2.36 -7.88
N MET A 12 -5.45 2.14 -7.77
CA MET A 12 -4.83 0.88 -8.17
C MET A 12 -5.18 -0.26 -7.20
N LEU A 13 -5.27 0.03 -5.90
CA LEU A 13 -5.76 -0.94 -4.91
C LEU A 13 -7.22 -1.31 -5.19
N LYS A 14 -8.07 -0.35 -5.59
CA LYS A 14 -9.46 -0.61 -5.99
C LYS A 14 -9.57 -1.47 -7.25
N GLU A 15 -8.62 -1.34 -8.18
CA GLU A 15 -8.54 -2.21 -9.36
C GLU A 15 -8.19 -3.66 -8.98
N ILE A 16 -7.36 -3.87 -7.95
CA ILE A 16 -7.08 -5.21 -7.39
C ILE A 16 -8.33 -5.74 -6.67
N TRP A 17 -8.86 -4.97 -5.72
CA TRP A 17 -10.10 -5.26 -5.01
C TRP A 17 -10.69 -4.01 -4.37
N ASP A 18 -11.85 -3.56 -4.86
CA ASP A 18 -12.60 -2.42 -4.31
C ASP A 18 -13.37 -2.82 -3.03
N ASP A 19 -12.61 -3.15 -2.00
CA ASP A 19 -13.12 -3.46 -0.66
C ASP A 19 -12.58 -2.45 0.37
N HIS A 20 -13.48 -1.92 1.18
CA HIS A 20 -13.15 -0.86 2.13
C HIS A 20 -12.12 -1.30 3.18
N ASP A 21 -12.28 -2.50 3.74
CA ASP A 21 -11.47 -2.97 4.86
C ASP A 21 -10.08 -3.38 4.37
N PHE A 22 -10.00 -3.98 3.18
CA PHE A 22 -8.75 -4.21 2.47
C PHE A 22 -7.96 -2.91 2.25
N ILE A 23 -8.59 -1.90 1.64
CA ILE A 23 -7.93 -0.62 1.34
C ILE A 23 -7.46 0.07 2.62
N LEU A 24 -8.28 0.04 3.67
CA LEU A 24 -7.93 0.62 4.96
C LEU A 24 -6.76 -0.14 5.61
N GLY A 25 -6.76 -1.47 5.56
CA GLY A 25 -5.68 -2.32 6.08
C GLY A 25 -4.35 -2.01 5.41
N VAL A 26 -4.31 -2.02 4.07
CA VAL A 26 -3.11 -1.65 3.31
C VAL A 26 -2.65 -0.22 3.64
N LYS A 27 -3.57 0.72 3.80
CA LYS A 27 -3.22 2.10 4.18
C LYS A 27 -2.53 2.19 5.53
N LEU A 28 -2.98 1.42 6.52
CA LEU A 28 -2.41 1.42 7.87
C LEU A 28 -0.96 0.94 7.88
N HIS A 29 -0.61 0.01 6.99
CA HIS A 29 0.76 -0.47 6.81
C HIS A 29 1.69 0.52 6.08
N LEU A 30 1.15 1.60 5.49
CA LEU A 30 1.94 2.55 4.67
C LEU A 30 1.92 3.97 5.26
N PRO A 31 2.42 4.18 6.49
CA PRO A 31 2.31 5.46 7.19
C PRO A 31 3.00 6.60 6.44
N THR A 32 4.17 6.37 5.83
CA THR A 32 4.97 7.41 5.18
C THR A 32 4.68 7.55 3.68
N GLU A 33 5.10 8.66 3.06
CA GLU A 33 5.02 8.80 1.59
C GLU A 33 5.95 7.81 0.87
N GLU A 34 7.08 7.43 1.47
CA GLU A 34 7.99 6.46 0.88
C GLU A 34 7.38 5.05 0.85
N ASN A 35 6.73 4.61 1.93
CA ASN A 35 6.03 3.33 1.94
C ASN A 35 4.98 3.28 0.81
N LYS A 36 4.22 4.38 0.61
CA LYS A 36 3.21 4.47 -0.45
C LYS A 36 3.83 4.43 -1.85
N LYS A 37 4.99 5.08 -2.05
CA LYS A 37 5.72 5.03 -3.33
C LYS A 37 6.21 3.62 -3.64
N GLU A 38 6.71 2.91 -2.63
CA GLU A 38 7.19 1.54 -2.79
C GLU A 38 6.05 0.60 -3.19
N MET A 39 4.92 0.64 -2.46
CA MET A 39 3.74 -0.15 -2.80
C MET A 39 3.25 0.16 -4.23
N LEU A 40 3.19 1.44 -4.59
CA LEU A 40 2.81 1.86 -5.94
C LEU A 40 3.76 1.31 -7.00
N HIS A 41 5.06 1.24 -6.71
CA HIS A 41 6.05 0.65 -7.60
C HIS A 41 5.82 -0.86 -7.75
N ALA A 42 5.61 -1.58 -6.65
CA ALA A 42 5.39 -3.03 -6.64
C ALA A 42 4.15 -3.43 -7.48
N ILE A 43 3.04 -2.69 -7.35
CA ILE A 43 1.84 -2.91 -8.17
C ILE A 43 2.15 -2.66 -9.65
N LYS A 44 2.81 -1.54 -9.98
CA LYS A 44 3.16 -1.20 -11.38
C LYS A 44 4.15 -2.17 -12.02
N ALA A 45 5.04 -2.76 -11.23
CA ALA A 45 6.00 -3.76 -11.67
C ALA A 45 5.37 -5.16 -11.81
N GLY A 46 4.11 -5.34 -11.38
CA GLY A 46 3.40 -6.61 -11.42
C GLY A 46 3.85 -7.60 -10.34
N TRP A 47 4.47 -7.12 -9.26
CA TRP A 47 4.86 -7.95 -8.11
C TRP A 47 3.71 -8.18 -7.14
N VAL A 48 2.74 -7.25 -7.14
CA VAL A 48 1.51 -7.33 -6.36
C VAL A 48 0.34 -7.26 -7.34
N THR A 49 -0.40 -8.37 -7.44
CA THR A 49 -1.44 -8.57 -8.47
C THR A 49 -2.78 -9.00 -7.88
N ASN A 50 -2.81 -9.44 -6.62
CA ASN A 50 -4.01 -9.87 -5.93
C ASN A 50 -4.06 -9.32 -4.48
N PRO A 51 -5.20 -9.45 -3.79
CA PRO A 51 -5.36 -8.88 -2.45
C PRO A 51 -4.41 -9.46 -1.40
N ASP A 52 -4.17 -10.77 -1.42
CA ASP A 52 -3.32 -11.43 -0.42
C ASP A 52 -1.87 -10.92 -0.55
N GLU A 53 -1.34 -10.87 -1.78
CA GLU A 53 -0.04 -10.27 -2.08
C GLU A 53 0.05 -8.81 -1.63
N ALA A 54 -1.03 -8.04 -1.79
CA ALA A 54 -1.04 -6.64 -1.40
C ALA A 54 -0.98 -6.46 0.12
N VAL A 55 -1.69 -7.30 0.86
CA VAL A 55 -1.63 -7.33 2.32
C VAL A 55 -0.24 -7.77 2.79
N GLU A 56 0.29 -8.86 2.25
CA GLU A 56 1.61 -9.39 2.61
C GLU A 56 2.73 -8.37 2.32
N TYR A 57 2.74 -7.79 1.12
CA TYR A 57 3.77 -6.81 0.72
C TYR A 57 3.67 -5.53 1.54
N SER A 58 2.46 -5.02 1.80
CA SER A 58 2.29 -3.83 2.64
C SER A 58 2.78 -4.06 4.07
N MET A 59 2.54 -5.25 4.64
CA MET A 59 3.06 -5.63 5.96
C MET A 59 4.59 -5.74 5.97
N ALA A 60 5.20 -6.23 4.89
CA ALA A 60 6.66 -6.25 4.75
C ALA A 60 7.25 -4.83 4.76
N ILE A 61 6.68 -3.91 3.96
CA ILE A 61 7.09 -2.50 3.97
C ILE A 61 6.97 -1.90 5.39
N TYR A 62 5.87 -2.20 6.08
CA TYR A 62 5.63 -1.71 7.43
C TYR A 62 6.64 -2.21 8.46
N GLN A 63 7.15 -3.44 8.29
CA GLN A 63 8.13 -4.04 9.18
C GLN A 63 9.56 -3.60 8.88
N ASP A 64 9.85 -3.25 7.63
CA ASP A 64 11.16 -2.76 7.18
C ASP A 64 11.46 -1.33 7.65
N ASP A 65 10.42 -0.54 7.93
CA ASP A 65 10.52 0.82 8.51
C ASP A 65 10.00 0.78 9.97
N PRO A 66 10.80 0.25 10.93
CA PRO A 66 10.38 0.22 12.33
C PRO A 66 10.11 1.65 12.76
N PHE A 67 8.96 1.89 13.41
CA PHE A 67 8.65 3.17 14.04
C PHE A 67 9.88 3.66 14.80
N GLU A 68 10.52 4.73 14.32
CA GLU A 68 11.47 5.44 15.15
C GLU A 68 10.70 5.93 16.39
N GLU A 69 11.19 5.56 17.58
CA GLU A 69 10.60 5.87 18.91
C GLU A 69 10.35 7.36 19.15
#